data_AF-Q07LN9-F1
#
_entry.id   AF-Q07LN9-F1
#
_cell.length_a   1.000
_cell.length_b   1.000
_cell.length_c   1.000
_cell.angle_alpha   90.00
_cell.angle_beta   90.00
_cell.angle_gamma   90.00
#
_symmetry.space_group_name_H-M   'P 1'
#
loop_
_entity.id
_entity.type
_entity.pdbx_description
1 polymer ?
#
loop_
_entity_poly.entity_id
_entity_poly.type
_entity_poly.pdbx_seq_one_letter_code
_entity_poly.pdbx_strand_id
1 'polypeptide(L)'
;MRDGLGFRFAERGLLEFIEAGIGDTIYYASRYLAEAPGDSRFEAPAIVSCSMRDGRIGMKTGKGFYRWKDREQETFRRDKMRGLLGMLARIDALRPPALD
;
A
#
# COMPACT_ATOMS: atom_id res chain seq x y z
N MET A 1 -1.15 9.19 18.66
CA MET A 1 -1.00 8.33 17.46
C MET A 1 -0.52 6.95 17.90
N ARG A 2 -1.41 5.99 18.19
CA ARG A 2 -1.02 4.59 18.45
C ARG A 2 -1.42 3.65 17.30
N ASP A 3 -2.52 3.97 16.60
CA ASP A 3 -3.09 3.13 15.53
C ASP A 3 -2.88 3.71 14.11
N GLY A 4 -1.83 4.52 13.94
CA GLY A 4 -1.52 5.23 12.70
C GLY A 4 -0.75 4.39 11.68
N LEU A 5 0.04 5.06 10.82
CA LEU A 5 0.86 4.42 9.78
C LEU A 5 1.75 3.29 10.30
N GLY A 6 2.44 3.51 11.43
CA GLY A 6 3.33 2.50 12.03
C GLY A 6 2.62 1.18 12.36
N PHE A 7 1.37 1.25 12.82
CA PHE A 7 0.57 0.06 13.11
C PHE A 7 0.16 -0.69 11.83
N ARG A 8 -0.18 0.04 10.76
CA ARG A 8 -0.52 -0.55 9.45
C ARG A 8 0.68 -1.19 8.76
N PHE A 9 1.89 -0.66 8.99
CA PHE A 9 3.14 -1.23 8.48
C PHE A 9 3.65 -2.43 9.29
N ALA A 10 3.23 -2.59 10.53
CA ALA A 10 3.68 -3.72 11.35
C ALA A 10 3.19 -5.09 10.83
N GLU A 11 2.12 -5.08 10.03
CA GLU A 11 1.50 -6.28 9.45
C GLU A 11 1.78 -6.44 7.93
N ARG A 12 2.19 -5.35 7.27
CA ARG A 12 2.44 -5.30 5.82
C ARG A 12 3.83 -4.78 5.48
N GLY A 13 4.52 -5.48 4.58
CA GLY A 13 5.75 -4.98 3.99
C GLY A 13 5.51 -3.75 3.09
N LEU A 14 6.56 -2.95 2.85
CA LEU A 14 6.47 -1.78 1.98
C LEU A 14 5.94 -2.12 0.58
N LEU A 15 6.43 -3.20 -0.03
CA LEU A 15 5.98 -3.61 -1.37
C LEU A 15 4.50 -3.99 -1.37
N GLU A 16 4.04 -4.74 -0.38
CA GLU A 16 2.63 -5.09 -0.23
C GLU A 16 1.73 -3.86 -0.10
N PHE A 17 2.22 -2.80 0.55
CA PHE A 17 1.54 -1.53 0.65
C PHE A 17 1.45 -0.82 -0.72
N ILE A 18 2.52 -0.88 -1.51
CA ILE A 18 2.53 -0.34 -2.88
C ILE A 18 1.53 -1.07 -3.76
N GLU A 19 1.52 -2.41 -3.70
CA GLU A 19 0.62 -3.26 -4.47
C GLU A 19 -0.86 -3.01 -4.17
N ALA A 20 -1.19 -2.65 -2.93
CA ALA A 20 -2.57 -2.45 -2.48
C ALA A 20 -3.28 -1.27 -3.16
N GLY A 21 -2.56 -0.38 -3.84
CA GLY A 21 -3.19 0.62 -4.70
C GLY A 21 -2.51 1.99 -4.76
N ILE A 22 -1.27 2.14 -4.31
CA ILE A 22 -0.57 3.43 -4.35
C ILE A 22 0.49 3.51 -5.46
N GLY A 23 0.58 2.52 -6.35
CA GLY A 23 1.62 2.49 -7.40
C GLY A 23 1.61 3.71 -8.33
N ASP A 24 0.43 4.12 -8.80
CA ASP A 24 0.25 5.35 -9.56
C ASP A 24 0.31 6.61 -8.69
N THR A 25 -0.17 6.53 -7.43
CA THR A 25 -0.04 7.63 -6.47
C THR A 25 1.42 8.02 -6.25
N ILE A 26 2.32 7.04 -6.11
CA ILE A 26 3.76 7.30 -5.97
C ILE A 26 4.29 8.03 -7.20
N TYR A 27 3.91 7.59 -8.41
CA TYR A 27 4.33 8.26 -9.64
C TYR A 27 3.91 9.74 -9.67
N TYR A 28 2.63 10.03 -9.44
CA TYR A 28 2.14 11.41 -9.48
C TYR A 28 2.66 12.27 -8.33
N ALA A 29 2.73 11.72 -7.11
CA ALA A 29 3.23 12.42 -5.94
C ALA A 29 4.72 12.78 -6.10
N SER A 30 5.55 11.83 -6.53
CA SER A 30 6.98 12.09 -6.77
C SER A 30 7.19 13.15 -7.85
N ARG A 31 6.44 13.11 -8.95
CA ARG A 31 6.54 14.15 -9.99
C ARG A 31 6.17 15.53 -9.45
N TYR A 32 5.02 15.62 -8.78
CA TYR A 32 4.57 16.87 -8.17
C TYR A 32 5.59 17.42 -7.17
N LEU A 33 6.13 16.56 -6.32
CA LEU A 33 7.12 16.92 -5.29
C LEU A 33 8.53 17.12 -5.84
N ALA A 34 8.86 16.67 -7.05
CA ALA A 34 10.12 17.03 -7.70
C ALA A 34 9.99 18.39 -8.41
N GLU A 35 8.83 18.66 -9.00
CA GLU A 35 8.55 19.89 -9.75
C GLU A 35 8.29 21.12 -8.83
N ALA A 36 7.61 20.95 -7.68
CA ALA A 36 7.21 22.07 -6.81
C ALA A 36 8.33 22.65 -5.91
N PRO A 37 9.24 21.84 -5.33
CA PRO A 37 10.38 22.32 -4.55
C PRO A 37 11.73 22.23 -5.30
N GLY A 38 11.79 21.64 -6.50
CA GLY A 38 13.04 21.44 -7.25
C GLY A 38 14.07 20.56 -6.54
N ASP A 39 13.63 19.68 -5.63
CA ASP A 39 14.49 18.86 -4.78
C ASP A 39 14.56 17.42 -5.31
N SER A 40 15.76 17.01 -5.73
CA SER A 40 16.02 15.70 -6.34
C SER A 40 15.74 14.53 -5.39
N ARG A 41 15.58 14.76 -4.08
CA ARG A 41 15.22 13.72 -3.11
C ARG A 41 13.81 13.16 -3.32
N PHE A 42 12.94 13.89 -4.01
CA PHE A 42 11.58 13.44 -4.33
C PHE A 42 11.48 12.73 -5.68
N GLU A 43 12.56 12.69 -6.46
CA GLU A 43 12.59 11.95 -7.72
C GLU A 43 12.29 10.47 -7.49
N ALA A 44 11.28 9.98 -8.21
CA ALA A 44 10.94 8.56 -8.14
C ALA A 44 12.06 7.74 -8.80
N PRO A 45 12.42 6.58 -8.23
CA PRO A 45 13.31 5.65 -8.91
C PRO A 45 12.74 5.23 -10.28
N ALA A 46 13.61 4.96 -11.26
CA ALA A 46 13.21 4.65 -12.63
C ALA A 46 12.19 3.51 -12.76
N ILE A 47 12.21 2.55 -11.83
CA ILE A 47 11.25 1.43 -11.78
C ILE A 47 9.81 1.91 -11.61
N VAL A 48 9.56 3.04 -10.95
CA VAL A 48 8.22 3.63 -10.78
C VAL A 48 7.70 4.09 -12.13
N SER A 49 8.48 4.89 -12.86
CA SER A 49 8.12 5.38 -14.19
C SER A 49 7.91 4.25 -15.19
N CYS A 50 8.79 3.24 -15.18
CA CYS A 50 8.61 2.05 -16.01
C CYS A 50 7.33 1.29 -15.66
N SER A 51 7.05 1.10 -14.36
CA SER A 51 5.85 0.38 -13.91
C SER A 51 4.56 1.11 -14.27
N MET A 52 4.55 2.45 -14.16
CA MET A 52 3.43 3.28 -14.60
C MET A 52 3.18 3.15 -16.11
N ARG A 53 4.23 3.28 -16.92
CA ARG A 53 4.15 3.14 -18.39
C ARG A 53 3.63 1.76 -18.80
N ASP A 54 4.07 0.71 -18.14
CA ASP A 54 3.70 -0.67 -18.47
C ASP A 54 2.35 -1.09 -17.84
N GLY A 55 1.63 -0.19 -17.16
CA GLY A 55 0.35 -0.49 -16.48
C GLY A 55 0.49 -1.42 -15.25
N ARG A 56 1.71 -1.60 -14.73
CA ARG A 56 2.03 -2.46 -13.59
C ARG A 56 1.89 -1.70 -12.27
N ILE A 57 0.68 -1.26 -11.95
CA ILE A 57 0.38 -0.34 -10.85
C ILE A 57 -0.34 -1.02 -9.66
N GLY A 58 -0.17 -2.33 -9.53
CA GLY A 58 -0.56 -3.12 -8.36
C GLY A 58 -1.79 -3.99 -8.60
N MET A 59 -2.47 -4.35 -7.51
CA MET A 59 -3.61 -5.28 -7.52
C MET A 59 -4.76 -4.83 -8.43
N LYS A 60 -4.98 -3.52 -8.54
CA LYS A 60 -6.06 -2.94 -9.37
C LYS A 60 -5.89 -3.20 -10.87
N THR A 61 -4.67 -3.47 -11.32
CA THR A 61 -4.38 -3.89 -12.71
C THR A 61 -3.93 -5.36 -12.80
N GLY A 62 -4.08 -6.13 -11.72
CA GLY A 62 -3.65 -7.52 -11.64
C GLY A 62 -2.13 -7.72 -11.65
N LYS A 63 -1.34 -6.65 -11.68
CA LYS A 63 0.12 -6.74 -11.72
C LYS A 63 0.82 -5.47 -11.21
N GLY A 64 1.81 -5.63 -10.35
CA GLY A 64 2.76 -4.62 -9.91
C GLY A 64 4.18 -5.20 -9.90
N PHE A 65 4.80 -5.19 -8.72
CA PHE A 65 5.96 -6.03 -8.36
C PHE A 65 5.60 -7.52 -8.35
N TYR A 66 4.34 -7.85 -8.04
CA TYR A 66 3.82 -9.22 -8.10
C TYR A 66 2.76 -9.36 -9.20
N ARG A 67 2.44 -10.60 -9.57
CA ARG A 67 1.29 -10.91 -10.42
C ARG A 67 0.16 -11.41 -9.53
N TRP A 68 -1.04 -10.87 -9.72
CA TRP A 68 -2.19 -11.15 -8.88
C TRP A 68 -3.30 -11.80 -9.69
N LYS A 69 -3.84 -12.92 -9.18
CA LYS A 69 -5.14 -13.44 -9.61
C LYS A 69 -6.22 -13.01 -8.62
N ASP A 70 -7.45 -12.87 -9.07
CA ASP A 70 -8.54 -12.33 -8.24
C ASP A 70 -8.73 -13.10 -6.91
N ARG A 71 -8.71 -14.44 -6.95
CA ARG A 71 -8.82 -15.27 -5.74
C ARG A 71 -7.65 -15.07 -4.75
N GLU A 72 -6.45 -14.83 -5.28
CA GLU A 72 -5.26 -14.60 -4.45
C GLU A 72 -5.36 -13.24 -3.76
N GLN A 73 -5.90 -12.22 -4.45
CA GLN A 73 -6.11 -10.90 -3.86
C GLN A 73 -7.11 -10.92 -2.70
N GLU A 74 -8.22 -11.64 -2.84
CA GLU A 74 -9.21 -11.76 -1.77
C GLU A 74 -8.62 -12.45 -0.54
N THR A 75 -7.91 -13.56 -0.77
CA THR A 75 -7.25 -14.32 0.30
C THR A 75 -6.22 -13.46 1.02
N PHE A 76 -5.36 -12.78 0.26
CA PHE A 76 -4.37 -11.85 0.78
C PHE A 76 -5.01 -10.73 1.61
N ARG A 77 -6.07 -10.09 1.10
CA ARG A 77 -6.79 -9.03 1.83
C ARG A 77 -7.37 -9.55 3.15
N ARG A 78 -7.96 -10.75 3.15
CA ARG A 78 -8.53 -11.38 4.34
C ARG A 78 -7.46 -11.71 5.38
N ASP A 79 -6.34 -12.30 4.96
CA ASP A 79 -5.25 -12.67 5.86
C ASP A 79 -4.62 -11.45 6.51
N LYS A 80 -4.39 -10.40 5.71
CA LYS A 80 -3.86 -9.14 6.24
C LYS A 80 -4.82 -8.45 7.22
N MET A 81 -6.12 -8.47 6.93
CA MET A 81 -7.12 -7.97 7.87
C MET A 81 -7.13 -8.78 9.18
N ARG A 82 -7.05 -10.11 9.09
CA ARG A 82 -6.99 -11.00 10.26
C ARG A 82 -5.76 -10.70 11.12
N GLY A 83 -4.60 -10.52 10.49
CA GLY A 83 -3.36 -10.13 11.17
C GLY A 83 -3.52 -8.82 11.93
N LEU A 84 -4.08 -7.80 11.27
CA LEU A 84 -4.30 -6.49 11.87
C LEU A 84 -5.24 -6.55 13.09
N LEU A 85 -6.37 -7.25 12.96
CA LEU A 85 -7.31 -7.45 14.07
C LEU A 85 -6.66 -8.20 15.24
N GLY A 86 -5.86 -9.23 14.95
CA GLY A 86 -5.10 -9.95 15.95
C GLY A 86 -4.06 -9.07 16.66
N MET A 87 -3.45 -8.12 15.98
CA MET A 87 -2.57 -7.12 16.60
C MET A 87 -3.34 -6.17 17.51
N LEU A 88 -4.50 -5.67 17.07
CA LEU A 88 -5.34 -4.75 17.87
C LEU A 88 -5.85 -5.42 19.15
N ALA A 89 -6.24 -6.69 19.05
CA ALA A 89 -6.67 -7.48 20.20
C ALA A 89 -5.57 -7.61 21.26
N ARG A 90 -4.30 -7.82 20.85
CA ARG A 90 -3.17 -7.98 21.78
C ARG A 90 -2.81 -6.72 22.55
N ILE A 91 -3.23 -5.54 22.07
CA ILE A 91 -2.98 -4.25 22.72
C ILE A 91 -4.25 -3.65 23.34
N ASP A 92 -5.30 -4.46 23.48
CA ASP A 92 -6.63 -4.06 24.01
C ASP A 92 -7.25 -2.85 23.28
N ALA A 93 -6.94 -2.70 21.99
CA ALA A 93 -7.42 -1.60 21.15
C ALA A 93 -8.52 -2.03 20.15
N LEU A 94 -8.89 -3.32 20.13
CA LEU A 94 -9.94 -3.82 19.26
C LEU A 94 -11.30 -3.28 19.73
N ARG A 95 -11.95 -2.49 18.87
CA ARG A 95 -13.30 -1.97 19.10
C ARG A 95 -14.33 -2.75 18.28
N PRO A 96 -15.55 -2.93 18.79
CA PRO A 96 -16.63 -3.50 17.99
C PRO A 96 -16.89 -2.61 16.76
N PRO A 97 -17.35 -3.19 15.63
CA PRO A 97 -17.77 -2.39 14.50
C PRO A 97 -18.84 -1.39 14.95
N ALA A 98 -18.74 -0.15 14.46
CA ALA A 98 -19.87 0.77 14.57
C ALA A 98 -21.03 0.14 13.81
N LEU A 99 -22.08 -0.23 14.55
CA LEU A 99 -23.35 -0.63 13.98
C LEU A 99 -24.19 0.64 13.94
N ASP A 100 -24.24 1.26 12.77
CA ASP A 100 -25.32 2.18 12.39
C ASP A 100 -26.65 1.42 12.25
#